data_AF-A0A535NTM0-F1
#
_entry.id   AF-A0A535NTM0-F1
#
_cell.length_a   1.000
_cell.length_b   1.000
_cell.length_c   1.000
_cell.angle_alpha   90.00
_cell.angle_beta   90.00
_cell.angle_gamma   90.00
#
_symmetry.space_group_name_H-M   'P 1'
#
loop_
_entity.id
_entity.type
_entity.pdbx_description
1 polymer ?
#
loop_
_entity_poly.entity_id
_entity_poly.type
_entity_poly.pdbx_seq_one_letter_code
_entity_poly.pdbx_strand_id
1 'polypeptide(L)'
;ERCRPQVREIYWTGMNAARPAPRVAEVLSASRAVLIAPSNPSISIGPILRVPGMKGLVAAVRDRTVAISPVIAGRAVKGPTVELLRAEGIRPDALGV
;
A
#
# COMPACT_ATOMS: atom_id res chain seq x y z
N GLU A 1 9.94 -18.27 5.50
CA GLU A 1 10.86 -18.65 4.41
C GLU A 1 11.05 -17.48 3.46
N ARG A 2 12.22 -17.39 2.83
CA ARG A 2 12.66 -16.27 1.96
C ARG A 2 11.91 -16.36 0.65
N CYS A 3 11.39 -15.25 0.09
CA CYS A 3 10.72 -15.18 -1.22
C CYS A 3 11.50 -15.89 -2.33
N ARG A 4 11.32 -17.21 -2.43
CA ARG A 4 11.92 -18.13 -3.38
C ARG A 4 10.79 -19.03 -3.86
N PRO A 5 10.52 -19.10 -5.16
CA PRO A 5 11.28 -18.49 -6.28
C PRO A 5 11.21 -16.96 -6.35
N GLN A 6 12.05 -16.36 -7.21
CA GLN A 6 12.05 -14.91 -7.44
C GLN A 6 10.69 -14.47 -8.00
N VAL A 7 10.11 -13.42 -7.41
CA VAL A 7 8.87 -12.82 -7.89
C VAL A 7 9.15 -12.08 -9.20
N ARG A 8 8.41 -12.42 -10.26
CA ARG A 8 8.48 -11.73 -11.56
C ARG A 8 7.45 -10.63 -11.71
N GLU A 9 6.24 -10.87 -11.22
CA GLU A 9 5.12 -9.95 -11.35
C GLU A 9 4.15 -10.14 -10.18
N ILE A 10 3.45 -9.07 -9.82
CA ILE A 10 2.31 -9.06 -8.91
C ILE A 10 1.12 -8.48 -9.68
N TYR A 11 0.04 -9.24 -9.78
CA TYR A 11 -1.21 -8.79 -10.39
C TYR A 11 -2.39 -9.08 -9.46
N TRP A 12 -3.51 -8.39 -9.70
CA TRP A 12 -4.72 -8.52 -8.89
C TRP A 12 -5.90 -8.94 -9.74
N THR A 13 -6.41 -10.13 -9.50
CA THR A 13 -7.61 -10.65 -10.15
C THR A 13 -8.85 -9.88 -9.68
N GLY A 14 -9.72 -9.49 -10.60
CA GLY A 14 -11.00 -8.83 -10.28
C GLY A 14 -10.89 -7.34 -9.92
N MET A 15 -9.70 -6.74 -9.94
CA MET A 15 -9.48 -5.34 -9.54
C MET A 15 -10.37 -4.35 -10.31
N ASN A 16 -10.54 -4.56 -11.61
CA ASN A 16 -11.35 -3.68 -12.46
C ASN A 16 -12.85 -3.72 -12.13
N ALA A 17 -13.33 -4.80 -11.50
CA ALA A 17 -14.72 -4.94 -11.07
C ALA A 17 -14.93 -4.53 -9.60
N ALA A 18 -13.85 -4.33 -8.84
CA ALA A 18 -13.90 -3.93 -7.45
C ALA A 18 -14.40 -2.49 -7.29
N ARG A 19 -14.98 -2.19 -6.13
CA ARG A 19 -15.44 -0.85 -5.76
C ARG A 19 -15.03 -0.56 -4.31
N PRO A 20 -14.83 0.72 -3.94
CA PRO A 20 -14.67 1.09 -2.54
C PRO A 20 -15.80 0.50 -1.71
N ALA A 21 -15.48 0.02 -0.50
CA ALA A 21 -16.51 -0.50 0.39
C ALA A 21 -17.53 0.61 0.74
N PRO A 22 -18.78 0.25 1.02
CA PRO A 22 -19.79 1.21 1.45
C PRO A 22 -19.27 2.09 2.58
N ARG A 23 -19.61 3.38 2.54
CA ARG A 23 -19.26 4.40 3.55
C ARG A 23 -17.77 4.74 3.70
N VAL A 24 -16.86 4.14 2.94
CA VAL A 24 -15.43 4.50 3.02
C VAL A 24 -15.18 5.99 2.76
N ALA A 25 -15.89 6.59 1.80
CA ALA A 25 -15.79 8.02 1.53
C ALA A 25 -16.25 8.88 2.73
N GLU A 26 -17.38 8.52 3.35
CA GLU A 26 -17.90 9.21 4.54
C GLU A 26 -16.91 9.10 5.70
N VAL A 27 -16.40 7.90 5.96
CA VAL A 27 -15.45 7.63 7.04
C VAL A 27 -14.16 8.41 6.83
N LEU A 28 -13.58 8.40 5.63
CA LEU A 28 -12.38 9.17 5.32
C LEU A 28 -12.61 10.68 5.50
N SER A 29 -13.74 11.19 5.00
CA SER A 29 -14.09 12.60 5.12
C SER A 29 -14.25 13.03 6.58
N ALA A 30 -14.96 12.25 7.39
CA ALA A 30 -15.21 12.53 8.81
C ALA A 30 -14.01 12.25 9.73
N SER A 31 -13.00 11.51 9.24
CA SER A 31 -11.83 11.17 10.04
C SER A 31 -10.98 12.41 10.34
N ARG A 32 -10.65 12.60 11.63
CA ARG A 32 -9.69 13.63 12.07
C ARG A 32 -8.28 13.37 11.52
N ALA A 33 -7.90 12.11 11.33
CA ALA A 33 -6.64 11.70 10.74
C ALA A 33 -6.81 10.36 10.03
N VAL A 34 -6.01 10.13 8.99
CA VAL A 34 -5.94 8.87 8.25
C VAL A 34 -4.52 8.33 8.35
N LEU A 35 -4.38 7.08 8.76
CA LEU A 35 -3.08 6.42 8.93
C LEU A 35 -2.94 5.30 7.90
N ILE A 36 -1.93 5.41 7.03
CA ILE A 36 -1.48 4.29 6.22
C ILE A 36 -0.45 3.53 7.05
N ALA A 37 -0.88 2.39 7.58
CA ALA A 37 -0.08 1.53 8.44
C ALA A 37 1.23 1.06 7.74
N PRO A 38 2.29 0.73 8.51
CA PRO A 38 3.56 0.22 8.00
C PRO A 38 3.43 -1.25 7.53
N SER A 39 2.57 -1.47 6.53
CA SER A 39 2.36 -2.75 5.87
C SER A 39 3.05 -2.78 4.51
N ASN A 40 3.05 -3.96 3.87
CA ASN A 40 3.67 -4.13 2.57
C ASN A 40 2.99 -3.21 1.51
N PRO A 41 3.74 -2.30 0.85
CA PRO A 41 3.17 -1.37 -0.12
C PRO A 41 2.63 -2.08 -1.37
N SER A 42 3.23 -3.19 -1.77
CA SER A 42 2.86 -3.93 -2.97
C SER A 42 1.61 -4.78 -2.72
N ILE A 43 1.61 -5.64 -1.68
CA ILE A 43 0.57 -6.67 -1.50
C ILE A 43 -0.44 -6.43 -0.38
N SER A 44 -0.25 -5.41 0.47
CA SER A 44 -1.21 -5.06 1.53
C SER A 44 -1.89 -3.73 1.27
N ILE A 45 -1.12 -2.63 1.24
CA ILE A 45 -1.67 -1.28 0.98
C ILE A 45 -1.99 -1.12 -0.50
N GLY A 46 -1.14 -1.66 -1.36
CA GLY A 46 -1.26 -1.60 -2.82
C GLY A 46 -2.62 -2.04 -3.35
N PRO A 47 -3.14 -3.24 -3.02
CA PRO A 47 -4.46 -3.65 -3.43
C PRO A 47 -5.58 -2.69 -2.99
N ILE A 48 -5.52 -2.17 -1.75
CA ILE A 48 -6.52 -1.21 -1.23
C ILE A 48 -6.53 0.05 -2.10
N LEU A 49 -5.36 0.62 -2.40
CA LEU A 49 -5.25 1.83 -3.20
C LEU A 49 -5.54 1.58 -4.69
N ARG A 50 -5.39 0.36 -5.19
CA ARG A 50 -5.67 0.00 -6.59
C ARG A 50 -7.16 -0.17 -6.88
N VAL A 51 -8.01 -0.35 -5.87
CA VAL A 51 -9.47 -0.37 -6.05
C VAL A 51 -9.90 0.93 -6.77
N PRO A 52 -10.59 0.84 -7.92
CA PRO A 52 -10.99 2.01 -8.69
C PRO A 52 -11.69 3.05 -7.82
N GLY A 53 -11.16 4.29 -7.82
CA GLY A 53 -11.67 5.39 -7.00
C GLY A 53 -11.00 5.57 -5.63
N MET A 54 -10.35 4.54 -5.05
CA MET A 54 -9.73 4.68 -3.72
C MET A 54 -8.60 5.71 -3.67
N LYS A 55 -7.74 5.81 -4.69
CA LYS A 55 -6.70 6.84 -4.74
C LYS A 55 -7.30 8.25 -4.66
N GLY A 56 -8.41 8.49 -5.34
CA GLY A 56 -9.11 9.77 -5.30
C GLY A 56 -9.66 10.09 -3.91
N LEU A 57 -10.25 9.10 -3.23
CA LEU A 57 -10.75 9.26 -1.87
C LEU A 57 -9.64 9.57 -0.86
N VAL A 58 -8.49 8.89 -0.94
CA VAL A 58 -7.35 9.16 -0.06
C VAL A 58 -6.71 10.51 -0.40
N ALA A 59 -6.62 10.87 -1.69
CA ALA A 59 -6.08 12.17 -2.12
C ALA A 59 -6.94 13.34 -1.64
N ALA A 60 -8.26 13.18 -1.56
CA ALA A 60 -9.18 14.21 -1.06
C ALA A 60 -8.97 14.56 0.42
N VAL A 61 -8.29 13.69 1.19
CA VAL A 61 -8.01 13.87 2.62
C VAL A 61 -6.50 13.87 2.91
N ARG A 62 -5.69 14.23 1.90
CA ARG A 62 -4.23 14.17 1.94
C ARG A 62 -3.62 15.04 3.05
N ASP A 63 -4.27 16.16 3.36
CA ASP A 63 -3.92 17.14 4.39
C ASP A 63 -3.84 16.52 5.80
N ARG A 64 -4.60 15.45 6.04
CA ARG A 64 -4.64 14.72 7.32
C ARG A 64 -4.24 13.25 7.20
N THR A 65 -3.60 12.88 6.10
CA THR A 65 -3.13 11.51 5.86
C THR A 65 -1.64 11.40 6.16
N VAL A 66 -1.29 10.45 7.03
CA VAL A 66 0.10 10.10 7.37
C VAL A 66 0.38 8.67 6.95
N ALA A 67 1.47 8.46 6.22
CA ALA A 67 1.99 7.13 5.91
C ALA A 67 3.20 6.82 6.78
N ILE A 68 3.27 5.58 7.25
CA ILE A 68 4.37 5.09 8.09
C ILE A 68 5.14 4.07 7.25
N SER A 69 6.45 4.29 7.09
CA SER A 69 7.27 3.35 6.32
C SER A 69 7.33 1.97 7.00
N PRO A 70 7.15 0.87 6.27
CA PRO A 70 7.40 -0.48 6.75
C PRO A 70 8.90 -0.85 6.78
N VAL A 71 9.77 0.04 6.28
CA VAL A 71 11.20 -0.22 6.11
C VAL A 71 12.03 0.54 7.13
N ILE A 72 12.87 -0.19 7.87
CA ILE A 72 13.76 0.33 8.89
C ILE A 72 15.20 -0.01 8.47
N ALA A 73 16.00 1.02 8.15
CA ALA A 73 17.38 0.87 7.72
C ALA A 73 17.56 -0.18 6.59
N GLY A 74 16.70 -0.11 5.56
CA GLY A 74 16.74 -1.01 4.41
C GLY A 74 16.18 -2.42 4.66
N ARG A 75 15.55 -2.66 5.82
CA ARG A 75 14.98 -3.96 6.21
C ARG A 75 13.49 -3.86 6.53
N ALA A 76 12.72 -4.87 6.16
CA ALA A 76 11.34 -5.03 6.60
C ALA A 76 11.31 -5.70 7.99
N VAL A 77 10.36 -5.30 8.84
CA VAL A 77 10.15 -5.96 10.15
C VAL A 77 9.67 -7.40 9.97
N LYS A 78 8.75 -7.62 9.03
CA LYS A 78 8.18 -8.92 8.68
C LYS A 78 7.83 -8.98 7.20
N GLY A 79 7.79 -10.20 6.68
CA GLY A 79 7.33 -10.48 5.32
C GLY A 79 8.29 -9.99 4.23
N PRO A 80 7.88 -10.10 2.97
CA PRO A 80 8.78 -9.96 1.83
C PRO A 80 8.88 -8.53 1.29
N THR A 81 8.60 -7.50 2.09
CA THR A 81 8.46 -6.11 1.60
C THR A 81 9.69 -5.63 0.85
N VAL A 82 10.89 -5.90 1.35
CA VAL A 82 12.13 -5.48 0.69
C VAL A 82 12.35 -6.24 -0.62
N GLU A 83 12.06 -7.54 -0.65
CA GLU A 83 12.18 -8.38 -1.83
C GLU A 83 11.21 -7.94 -2.94
N LEU A 84 9.96 -7.61 -2.58
CA LEU A 84 8.96 -7.15 -3.54
C LEU A 84 9.28 -5.75 -4.07
N LEU A 85 9.68 -4.81 -3.21
CA LEU A 85 10.09 -3.48 -3.66
C LEU A 85 11.27 -3.57 -4.65
N ARG A 86 12.26 -4.43 -4.37
CA ARG A 86 13.37 -4.68 -5.30
C ARG A 86 12.90 -5.31 -6.61
N ALA A 87 11.97 -6.26 -6.57
CA ALA A 87 11.41 -6.88 -7.77
C ALA A 87 10.63 -5.87 -8.64
N GLU A 88 9.98 -4.88 -8.02
CA GLU A 88 9.28 -3.78 -8.68
C GLU A 88 10.23 -2.64 -9.12
N GLY A 89 11.54 -2.74 -8.87
CA GLY A 89 12.51 -1.68 -9.18
C GLY A 89 12.44 -0.45 -8.27
N ILE A 90 11.76 -0.57 -7.12
CA ILE A 90 11.57 0.49 -6.13
C ILE A 90 12.69 0.41 -5.07
N ARG A 91 13.18 1.57 -4.62
CA ARG A 91 14.16 1.62 -3.52
C ARG A 91 13.54 1.04 -2.24
N PRO A 92 14.16 0.04 -1.60
CA PRO A 92 13.64 -0.52 -0.36
C PRO A 92 14.10 0.34 0.83
N ASP A 93 13.65 1.59 0.89
CA ASP A 93 13.87 2.53 1.98
C ASP A 93 12.63 3.42 2.19
N ALA A 94 12.65 4.29 3.20
CA ALA A 94 11.53 5.16 3.51
C ALA A 94 11.22 6.21 2.43
N LEU A 95 12.14 6.47 1.50
CA LEU A 95 11.95 7.43 0.42
C LEU A 95 11.43 6.77 -0.87
N GLY A 96 11.69 5.47 -1.06
CA GLY A 96 11.15 4.68 -2.16
C GLY A 96 9.71 4.23 -1.94
N VAL A 97 9.31 4.02 -0.67
CA VAL A 97 7.92 3.75 -0.28
C VAL A 97 7.10 5.03 -0.28
#